data_AF-A0A532TPW9-F1
#
_entry.id   AF-A0A532TPW9-F1
#
_cell.length_a   1.000
_cell.length_b   1.000
_cell.length_c   1.000
_cell.angle_alpha   90.00
_cell.angle_beta   90.00
_cell.angle_gamma   90.00
#
_symmetry.space_group_name_H-M   'P 1'
#
loop_
_entity.id
_entity.type
_entity.pdbx_description
1 polymer ?
#
loop_
_entity_poly.entity_id
_entity_poly.type
_entity_poly.pdbx_seq_one_letter_code
_entity_poly.pdbx_strand_id
1 'polypeptide(L)'
;MDLNKKMDYKNFHDGLLSISLIQFIISLTFLISSIILKPYIALEPKERDFIVLLTVLNMSFSIYYIIEALKLEKVFKLEDKHIIKFGKRIGIVSLVYLPLYFTFLSLLFLNLHELQVMMVYLNLIIETLLLGVIFKEVYDLLFITEAERKFELEKNRKLYLEP
;
A
#
# COMPACT_ATOMS: atom_id res chain seq x y z
N MET A 1 18.28 -16.79 -11.71
CA MET A 1 17.39 -15.93 -10.88
C MET A 1 17.36 -16.55 -9.51
N ASP A 2 18.07 -15.97 -8.54
CA ASP A 2 18.03 -16.45 -7.16
C ASP A 2 16.63 -16.23 -6.60
N LEU A 3 15.87 -17.32 -6.48
CA LEU A 3 14.57 -17.40 -5.80
C LEU A 3 14.65 -17.15 -4.28
N ASN A 4 15.82 -16.73 -3.78
CA ASN A 4 16.17 -16.68 -2.36
C ASN A 4 16.57 -15.28 -1.88
N LYS A 5 16.21 -14.21 -2.59
CA LYS A 5 16.44 -12.84 -2.11
C LYS A 5 15.41 -12.49 -1.03
N LYS A 6 15.74 -12.85 0.21
CA LYS A 6 14.81 -12.95 1.33
C LYS A 6 14.47 -11.65 2.07
N MET A 7 15.11 -10.51 1.76
CA MET A 7 14.67 -9.18 2.21
C MET A 7 15.56 -8.13 1.53
N ASP A 8 14.98 -7.08 0.95
CA ASP A 8 15.77 -5.95 0.42
C ASP A 8 15.14 -4.65 0.90
N TYR A 9 15.75 -4.07 1.93
CA TYR A 9 15.26 -2.86 2.59
C TYR A 9 14.99 -1.75 1.58
N LYS A 10 15.89 -1.57 0.61
CA LYS A 10 15.78 -0.49 -0.37
C LYS A 10 14.59 -0.72 -1.30
N ASN A 11 14.42 -1.95 -1.80
CA ASN A 11 13.28 -2.27 -2.64
C ASN A 11 11.95 -2.18 -1.88
N PHE A 12 11.93 -2.57 -0.60
CA PHE A 12 10.74 -2.43 0.23
C PHE A 12 10.41 -0.96 0.50
N HIS A 13 11.40 -0.15 0.89
CA HIS A 13 11.25 1.29 1.06
C HIS A 13 10.71 1.98 -0.20
N ASP A 14 11.40 1.78 -1.32
CA ASP A 14 11.09 2.44 -2.58
C ASP A 14 9.75 1.95 -3.13
N GLY A 15 9.45 0.64 -3.00
CA GLY A 15 8.17 0.05 -3.36
C GLY A 15 7.01 0.59 -2.52
N LEU A 16 7.15 0.59 -1.19
CA LEU A 16 6.13 1.10 -0.27
C LEU A 16 5.85 2.57 -0.54
N LEU A 17 6.89 3.41 -0.67
CA LEU A 17 6.75 4.83 -0.88
C LEU A 17 6.11 5.15 -2.25
N SER A 18 6.66 4.57 -3.32
CA SER A 18 6.21 4.87 -4.69
C SER A 18 4.78 4.39 -4.94
N ILE A 19 4.45 3.16 -4.55
CA ILE A 19 3.11 2.60 -4.76
C ILE A 19 2.08 3.37 -3.92
N SER A 20 2.40 3.71 -2.67
CA SER A 20 1.48 4.49 -1.81
C SER A 20 1.25 5.90 -2.37
N LEU A 21 2.28 6.54 -2.92
CA LEU A 21 2.13 7.86 -3.57
C LEU A 21 1.27 7.77 -4.83
N ILE A 22 1.50 6.76 -5.68
CA ILE A 22 0.71 6.53 -6.89
C ILE A 22 -0.75 6.24 -6.52
N GLN A 23 -1.00 5.43 -5.48
CA GLN A 23 -2.34 5.16 -4.97
C GLN A 23 -3.04 6.44 -4.51
N PHE A 24 -2.33 7.29 -3.78
CA PHE A 24 -2.87 8.58 -3.33
C PHE A 24 -3.28 9.45 -4.52
N ILE A 25 -2.40 9.59 -5.52
CA ILE A 25 -2.67 10.41 -6.72
C ILE A 25 -3.88 9.86 -7.47
N ILE A 26 -3.95 8.56 -7.72
CA ILE A 26 -5.04 7.97 -8.50
C ILE A 26 -6.36 7.99 -7.72
N SER A 27 -6.32 7.78 -6.40
CA SER A 27 -7.51 7.93 -5.55
C SER A 27 -8.03 9.37 -5.55
N LEU A 28 -7.13 10.36 -5.49
CA LEU A 28 -7.48 11.77 -5.59
C LEU A 28 -8.06 12.12 -6.97
N THR A 29 -7.45 11.63 -8.05
CA THR A 29 -7.98 11.81 -9.42
C THR A 29 -9.37 11.19 -9.55
N PHE A 30 -9.58 9.99 -9.00
CA PHE A 30 -10.87 9.32 -9.05
C PHE A 30 -11.94 10.08 -8.25
N LEU A 31 -11.60 10.57 -7.06
CA LEU A 31 -12.45 11.42 -6.24
C LEU A 31 -12.86 12.69 -7.00
N ILE A 32 -11.91 13.44 -7.55
CA ILE A 32 -12.18 14.66 -8.33
C ILE A 32 -13.07 14.34 -9.54
N SER A 33 -12.76 13.27 -10.27
CA SER A 33 -13.52 12.84 -11.43
C SER A 33 -14.97 12.49 -11.06
N SER A 34 -15.19 11.84 -9.92
CA SER A 34 -16.53 11.51 -9.42
C SER A 34 -17.39 12.74 -9.09
N ILE A 35 -16.76 13.88 -8.78
CA ILE A 35 -17.44 15.13 -8.42
C ILE A 35 -17.65 16.02 -9.66
N ILE A 36 -16.59 16.23 -10.45
CA ILE A 36 -16.60 17.16 -11.60
C ILE A 36 -17.40 16.60 -12.77
N LEU A 37 -17.35 15.29 -13.01
CA LEU A 37 -18.06 14.67 -14.13
C LEU A 37 -19.55 14.46 -13.85
N LYS A 38 -20.09 14.96 -12.73
CA LYS A 38 -21.52 14.94 -12.42
C LYS A 38 -22.46 15.40 -13.57
N PRO A 39 -22.12 16.42 -14.40
CA PRO A 39 -22.99 16.81 -15.52
C PRO A 39 -22.92 15.85 -16.71
N TYR A 40 -21.88 15.02 -16.79
CA TYR A 40 -21.58 14.15 -17.94
C TYR A 40 -21.80 12.67 -17.65
N ILE A 41 -21.84 12.28 -16.38
CA ILE A 41 -22.01 10.91 -15.92
C ILE A 41 -23.32 10.85 -15.12
N ALA A 42 -24.24 10.01 -15.57
CA ALA A 42 -25.50 9.73 -14.88
C ALA A 42 -25.24 8.81 -13.66
N LEU A 43 -24.48 9.30 -12.69
CA LEU A 43 -24.26 8.58 -11.43
C LEU A 43 -25.37 8.92 -10.45
N GLU A 44 -25.93 7.92 -9.80
CA GLU A 44 -26.87 8.20 -8.71
C GLU A 44 -26.12 8.88 -7.54
N PRO A 45 -26.78 9.79 -6.80
CA PRO A 45 -26.13 10.44 -5.65
C PRO A 45 -25.54 9.47 -4.64
N LYS A 46 -26.19 8.33 -4.41
CA LYS A 46 -25.73 7.28 -3.48
C LYS A 46 -24.45 6.59 -3.96
N GLU A 47 -24.36 6.27 -5.25
CA GLU A 47 -23.17 5.65 -5.85
C GLU A 47 -21.98 6.61 -5.79
N ARG A 48 -22.24 7.90 -6.02
CA ARG A 48 -21.21 8.94 -5.94
C ARG A 48 -20.68 9.05 -4.52
N ASP A 49 -21.58 9.16 -3.54
CA ASP A 49 -21.19 9.30 -2.15
C ASP A 49 -20.43 8.06 -1.65
N PHE A 50 -20.79 6.87 -2.17
CA PHE A 50 -20.04 5.63 -1.94
C PHE A 50 -18.63 5.67 -2.54
N ILE A 51 -18.46 6.10 -3.80
CA ILE A 51 -17.13 6.27 -4.43
C ILE A 51 -16.29 7.28 -3.65
N VAL A 52 -16.87 8.42 -3.28
CA VAL A 52 -16.18 9.46 -2.50
C VAL A 52 -15.70 8.89 -1.16
N LEU A 53 -16.56 8.16 -0.45
CA LEU A 53 -16.18 7.54 0.82
C LEU A 53 -15.01 6.56 0.65
N LEU A 54 -15.09 5.66 -0.33
CA LEU A 54 -14.04 4.67 -0.59
C LEU A 54 -12.71 5.33 -0.98
N THR A 55 -12.74 6.36 -1.83
CA THR A 55 -11.54 7.08 -2.25
C THR A 55 -10.90 7.88 -1.11
N VAL A 56 -11.70 8.50 -0.24
CA VAL A 56 -11.19 9.18 0.97
C VAL A 56 -10.53 8.18 1.92
N LEU A 57 -11.13 7.01 2.12
CA LEU A 57 -10.53 5.96 2.94
C LEU A 57 -9.22 5.46 2.33
N ASN A 58 -9.18 5.17 1.03
CA ASN A 58 -7.96 4.77 0.33
C ASN A 58 -6.85 5.81 0.51
N MET A 59 -7.14 7.10 0.27
CA MET A 59 -6.19 8.19 0.49
C MET A 59 -5.66 8.23 1.93
N SER A 60 -6.52 7.98 2.91
CA SER A 60 -6.13 7.96 4.33
C SER A 60 -5.11 6.84 4.63
N PHE A 61 -5.33 5.64 4.08
CA PHE A 61 -4.38 4.54 4.18
C PHE A 61 -3.09 4.83 3.40
N SER A 62 -3.17 5.40 2.19
CA SER A 62 -2.00 5.79 1.42
C SER A 62 -1.13 6.80 2.18
N ILE A 63 -1.73 7.81 2.82
CA ILE A 63 -1.01 8.77 3.66
C ILE A 63 -0.31 8.04 4.81
N TYR A 64 -1.00 7.12 5.49
CA TYR A 64 -0.40 6.32 6.55
C TYR A 64 0.84 5.56 6.05
N TYR A 65 0.74 4.86 4.91
CA TYR A 65 1.87 4.10 4.36
C TYR A 65 3.02 4.99 3.90
N ILE A 66 2.76 6.17 3.34
CA ILE A 66 3.79 7.16 3.01
C ILE A 66 4.54 7.58 4.28
N ILE A 67 3.81 7.89 5.36
CA ILE A 67 4.42 8.29 6.64
C ILE A 67 5.29 7.16 7.20
N GLU A 68 4.82 5.92 7.11
CA GLU A 68 5.57 4.74 7.56
C GLU A 68 6.82 4.49 6.71
N ALA A 69 6.73 4.66 5.39
CA ALA A 69 7.87 4.56 4.47
C ALA A 69 8.94 5.62 4.80
N LEU A 70 8.55 6.88 5.03
CA LEU A 70 9.47 7.96 5.41
C LEU A 70 10.16 7.72 6.77
N LYS A 71 9.53 6.95 7.67
CA LYS A 71 10.11 6.57 8.96
C LYS A 71 10.97 5.32 8.87
N LEU A 72 10.89 4.56 7.79
CA LEU A 72 11.46 3.23 7.67
C LEU A 72 12.98 3.24 7.86
N GLU A 73 13.68 4.22 7.30
CA GLU A 73 15.14 4.36 7.44
C GLU A 73 15.57 4.46 8.91
N LYS A 74 14.84 5.26 9.69
CA LYS A 74 15.09 5.41 11.13
C LYS A 74 14.81 4.11 11.86
N VAL A 75 13.76 3.39 11.49
CA VAL A 75 13.39 2.12 12.12
C VAL A 75 14.42 1.02 11.85
N PHE A 76 14.94 0.91 10.64
CA PHE A 76 15.91 -0.13 10.28
C PHE A 76 17.32 0.11 10.87
N LYS A 77 17.62 1.36 11.27
CA LYS A 77 18.80 1.71 12.07
C LYS A 77 18.68 1.31 13.55
N LEU A 78 17.46 1.05 14.06
CA LEU A 78 17.24 0.61 15.44
C LEU A 78 17.46 -0.91 15.59
N GLU A 79 17.46 -1.37 16.84
CA GLU A 79 17.52 -2.79 17.19
C GLU A 79 16.39 -3.61 16.54
N ASP A 80 16.66 -4.88 16.28
CA ASP A 80 15.75 -5.81 15.55
C ASP A 80 14.35 -5.89 16.16
N LYS A 81 14.22 -5.70 17.49
CA LYS A 81 12.93 -5.65 18.19
C LYS A 81 12.01 -4.54 17.64
N HIS A 82 12.57 -3.40 17.24
CA HIS A 82 11.83 -2.27 16.69
C HIS A 82 11.41 -2.52 15.25
N ILE A 83 12.24 -3.21 14.47
CA ILE A 83 11.95 -3.60 13.09
C ILE A 83 10.81 -4.63 13.06
N ILE A 84 10.86 -5.63 13.95
CA ILE A 84 9.77 -6.61 14.10
C ILE A 84 8.48 -5.93 14.55
N LYS A 85 8.56 -4.98 15.49
CA LYS A 85 7.39 -4.21 15.94
C LYS A 85 6.78 -3.38 14.82
N PHE A 86 7.62 -2.80 13.96
CA PHE A 86 7.19 -2.12 12.74
C PHE A 86 6.45 -3.08 11.79
N GLY A 87 7.05 -4.23 11.48
CA GLY A 87 6.44 -5.25 10.62
C GLY A 87 5.07 -5.71 11.12
N LYS A 88 4.93 -5.94 12.43
CA LYS A 88 3.63 -6.28 13.04
C LYS A 88 2.62 -5.14 12.89
N ARG A 89 3.03 -3.89 13.15
CA ARG A 89 2.14 -2.72 13.05
C ARG A 89 1.63 -2.54 11.63
N ILE A 90 2.53 -2.50 10.64
CA ILE A 90 2.14 -2.30 9.24
C ILE A 90 1.27 -3.47 8.75
N GLY A 91 1.61 -4.71 9.13
CA GLY A 91 0.80 -5.88 8.82
C GLY A 91 -0.61 -5.83 9.39
N ILE A 92 -0.79 -5.42 10.66
CA ILE A 92 -2.12 -5.26 11.27
C ILE A 92 -2.93 -4.19 10.53
N VAL A 93 -2.32 -3.04 10.22
CA VAL A 93 -3.03 -1.98 9.48
C VAL A 93 -3.42 -2.45 8.08
N SER A 94 -2.57 -3.23 7.40
CA SER A 94 -2.90 -3.82 6.11
C SER A 94 -3.99 -4.89 6.17
N LEU A 95 -4.11 -5.62 7.27
CA LEU A 95 -5.25 -6.51 7.50
C LEU A 95 -6.56 -5.72 7.68
N VAL A 96 -6.52 -4.55 8.32
CA VAL A 96 -7.68 -3.64 8.43
C VAL A 96 -8.01 -2.98 7.07
N TYR A 97 -7.00 -2.80 6.22
CA TYR A 97 -7.18 -2.30 4.86
C TYR A 97 -7.81 -3.34 3.91
N LEU A 98 -7.62 -4.64 4.17
CA LEU A 98 -8.07 -5.72 3.30
C LEU A 98 -9.61 -5.72 3.03
N PRO A 99 -10.49 -5.51 4.04
CA PRO A 99 -11.93 -5.35 3.79
C PRO A 99 -12.26 -4.16 2.89
N LEU A 100 -11.50 -3.06 2.99
CA LEU A 100 -11.70 -1.90 2.14
C LEU A 100 -11.36 -2.23 0.68
N TYR A 101 -10.27 -2.95 0.43
CA TYR A 101 -9.93 -3.47 -0.90
C TYR A 101 -11.07 -4.31 -1.52
N PHE A 102 -11.65 -5.25 -0.76
CA PHE A 102 -12.78 -6.05 -1.25
C PHE A 102 -14.06 -5.23 -1.44
N THR A 103 -14.27 -4.21 -0.61
CA THR A 103 -15.39 -3.28 -0.79
C THR A 103 -15.18 -2.43 -2.05
N PHE A 104 -13.94 -2.03 -2.35
CA PHE A 104 -13.60 -1.30 -3.56
C PHE A 104 -13.86 -2.13 -4.83
N LEU A 105 -13.61 -3.45 -4.79
CA LEU A 105 -13.98 -4.37 -5.86
C LEU A 105 -15.47 -4.32 -6.24
N SER A 106 -16.35 -3.99 -5.29
CA SER A 106 -17.79 -3.88 -5.58
C SER A 106 -18.13 -2.82 -6.63
N LEU A 107 -17.26 -1.82 -6.82
CA LEU A 107 -17.43 -0.77 -7.82
C LEU A 107 -17.42 -1.32 -9.27
N LEU A 108 -16.82 -2.48 -9.52
CA LEU A 108 -16.83 -3.13 -10.83
C LEU A 108 -18.22 -3.65 -11.24
N PHE A 109 -19.14 -3.80 -10.29
CA PHE A 109 -20.50 -4.27 -10.54
C PHE A 109 -21.51 -3.12 -10.66
N LEU A 110 -21.08 -1.88 -10.43
CA LEU A 110 -21.90 -0.69 -10.67
C LEU A 110 -21.82 -0.29 -12.15
N ASN A 111 -22.89 0.32 -12.66
CA ASN A 111 -22.95 0.79 -14.04
C ASN A 111 -22.22 2.13 -14.19
N LEU A 112 -20.89 2.10 -14.01
CA LEU A 112 -20.03 3.28 -14.08
C LEU A 112 -19.69 3.64 -15.53
N HIS A 113 -19.38 4.92 -15.76
CA HIS A 113 -18.83 5.37 -17.05
C HIS A 113 -17.47 4.69 -17.32
N GLU A 114 -17.14 4.42 -18.59
CA GLU A 114 -15.91 3.69 -18.98
C GLU A 114 -14.63 4.27 -18.34
N LEU A 115 -14.50 5.60 -18.32
CA LEU A 115 -13.38 6.27 -17.66
C LEU A 115 -13.29 5.95 -16.15
N GLN A 116 -14.42 5.86 -15.45
CA GLN A 116 -14.46 5.49 -14.04
C GLN A 116 -14.13 4.00 -13.85
N VAL A 117 -14.63 3.12 -14.72
CA VAL A 117 -14.28 1.69 -14.71
C VAL A 117 -12.76 1.52 -14.87
N MET A 118 -12.14 2.26 -15.80
CA MET A 118 -10.69 2.26 -15.98
C MET A 118 -9.95 2.71 -14.71
N MET A 119 -10.42 3.77 -14.04
CA MET A 119 -9.84 4.24 -12.76
C MET A 119 -10.00 3.22 -11.64
N VAL A 120 -11.11 2.48 -11.60
CA VAL A 120 -11.32 1.38 -10.65
C VAL A 120 -10.30 0.26 -10.89
N TYR A 121 -10.10 -0.16 -12.14
CA TYR A 121 -9.08 -1.16 -12.48
C TYR A 121 -7.67 -0.72 -12.09
N LEU A 122 -7.30 0.53 -12.40
CA LEU A 122 -5.98 1.06 -12.03
C LEU A 122 -5.78 1.04 -10.51
N ASN A 123 -6.76 1.54 -9.74
CA ASN A 123 -6.71 1.48 -8.28
C ASN A 123 -6.55 0.04 -7.78
N LEU A 124 -7.36 -0.91 -8.27
CA LEU A 124 -7.27 -2.31 -7.84
C LEU A 124 -5.90 -2.93 -8.11
N ILE A 125 -5.29 -2.64 -9.26
CA ILE A 125 -3.93 -3.10 -9.57
C ILE A 125 -2.94 -2.53 -8.55
N ILE A 126 -2.99 -1.22 -8.30
CA ILE A 126 -2.08 -0.53 -7.37
C ILE A 126 -2.26 -1.03 -5.94
N GLU A 127 -3.49 -1.19 -5.48
CA GLU A 127 -3.81 -1.73 -4.16
C GLU A 127 -3.29 -3.16 -3.99
N THR A 128 -3.46 -4.00 -5.03
CA THR A 128 -2.94 -5.38 -5.03
C THR A 128 -1.42 -5.38 -4.93
N LEU A 129 -0.74 -4.51 -5.69
CA LEU A 129 0.72 -4.37 -5.62
C LEU A 129 1.18 -3.87 -4.24
N LEU A 130 0.48 -2.91 -3.66
CA LEU A 130 0.80 -2.36 -2.33
C LEU A 130 0.68 -3.44 -1.25
N LEU A 131 -0.45 -4.14 -1.21
CA LEU A 131 -0.69 -5.24 -0.28
C LEU A 131 0.34 -6.36 -0.49
N GLY A 132 0.67 -6.67 -1.75
CA GLY A 132 1.69 -7.66 -2.08
C GLY A 132 3.06 -7.30 -1.51
N VAL A 133 3.52 -6.05 -1.71
CA VAL A 133 4.80 -5.57 -1.16
C VAL A 133 4.80 -5.62 0.38
N ILE A 134 3.73 -5.17 1.02
CA ILE A 134 3.63 -5.17 2.49
C ILE A 134 3.60 -6.60 3.04
N PHE A 135 2.74 -7.47 2.52
CA PHE A 135 2.63 -8.83 3.05
C PHE A 135 3.87 -9.67 2.80
N LYS A 136 4.54 -9.47 1.67
CA LYS A 136 5.83 -10.11 1.39
C LYS A 136 6.88 -9.71 2.44
N GLU A 137 7.00 -8.42 2.75
CA GLU A 137 7.94 -7.95 3.77
C GLU A 137 7.54 -8.41 5.18
N VAL A 138 6.26 -8.35 5.54
CA VAL A 138 5.76 -8.82 6.84
C VAL A 138 6.01 -10.32 7.00
N TYR A 139 5.85 -11.10 5.92
CA TYR A 139 6.17 -12.51 5.90
C TYR A 139 7.67 -12.73 6.16
N ASP A 140 8.53 -12.03 5.41
CA ASP A 140 9.97 -12.12 5.53
C ASP A 140 10.43 -11.74 6.96
N LEU A 141 9.85 -10.69 7.56
CA LEU A 141 10.18 -10.21 8.91
C LEU A 141 9.67 -11.11 10.04
N LEU A 142 8.59 -11.87 9.86
CA LEU A 142 7.96 -12.63 10.95
C LEU A 142 8.22 -14.14 10.88
N PHE A 143 8.30 -14.71 9.68
CA PHE A 143 8.30 -16.16 9.46
C PHE A 143 9.66 -16.73 9.03
N ILE A 144 10.62 -15.89 8.62
CA ILE A 144 12.00 -16.33 8.40
C ILE A 144 12.68 -16.65 9.74
N THR A 145 13.59 -17.63 9.74
CA THR A 145 14.34 -18.05 10.93
C THR A 145 15.11 -16.87 11.54
N GLU A 146 15.27 -16.87 12.87
CA GLU A 146 15.91 -15.74 13.57
C GLU A 146 17.36 -15.50 13.11
N ALA A 147 18.09 -16.59 12.80
CA ALA A 147 19.46 -16.52 12.29
C ALA A 147 19.52 -15.91 10.88
N GLU A 148 18.65 -16.33 9.95
CA GLU A 148 18.57 -15.76 8.60
C GLU A 148 18.14 -14.29 8.64
N ARG A 149 17.19 -13.94 9.51
CA ARG A 149 16.71 -12.56 9.69
C ARG A 149 17.82 -11.63 10.18
N LYS A 150 18.56 -12.05 11.21
CA LYS A 150 19.70 -11.29 11.73
C LYS A 150 20.76 -11.05 10.66
N PHE A 151 21.08 -12.09 9.89
CA PHE A 151 22.04 -11.98 8.78
C PHE A 151 21.58 -10.99 7.70
N GLU A 152 20.33 -11.07 7.24
CA GLU A 152 19.79 -10.15 6.23
C GLU A 152 19.68 -8.70 6.75
N LEU A 153 19.29 -8.50 8.01
CA LEU A 153 19.25 -7.16 8.62
C LEU A 153 20.64 -6.55 8.72
N GLU A 154 21.64 -7.32 9.15
CA GLU A 154 23.03 -6.84 9.24
C GLU A 154 23.60 -6.51 7.85
N LYS A 155 23.31 -7.36 6.84
CA LYS A 155 23.66 -7.09 5.45
C LYS A 155 23.03 -5.80 4.95
N ASN A 156 21.73 -5.59 5.16
CA ASN A 156 21.03 -4.37 4.75
C ASN A 156 21.58 -3.12 5.47
N ARG A 157 21.94 -3.22 6.75
CA ARG A 157 22.58 -2.11 7.49
C ARG A 157 23.91 -1.71 6.88
N LYS A 158 24.80 -2.68 6.64
CA LYS A 158 26.11 -2.44 6.02
C LYS A 158 26.02 -1.88 4.60
N LEU A 159 25.03 -2.31 3.82
CA LEU A 159 24.88 -1.89 2.42
C LEU A 159 24.22 -0.53 2.24
N TYR A 160 23.30 -0.14 3.12
CA TYR A 160 22.41 1.00 2.88
C TYR A 160 22.35 2.03 4.01
N LEU A 161 22.85 1.71 5.21
CA LEU A 161 22.61 2.53 6.41
C LEU A 161 23.90 2.91 7.16
N GLU A 162 25.01 2.18 6.96
CA GLU A 162 26.35 2.56 7.42
C GLU A 162 27.01 3.51 6.38
N PRO A 163 27.59 4.64 6.82
CA PRO A 163 28.33 5.58 5.94
C PRO A 163 29.71 5.07 5.54
#